data_AF-A0A0J9YDE4-F1
#
_entry.id   AF-A0A0J9YDE4-F1
#
_cell.length_a   1.000
_cell.length_b   1.000
_cell.length_c   1.000
_cell.angle_alpha   90.00
_cell.angle_beta   90.00
_cell.angle_gamma   90.00
#
_symmetry.space_group_name_H-M   'P 1'
#
loop_
_entity.id
_entity.type
_entity.pdbx_description
1 polymer ?
#
loop_
_entity_poly.entity_id
_entity_poly.type
_entity_poly.pdbx_seq_one_letter_code
_entity_poly.pdbx_strand_id
1 'polypeptide(L)'
;MTDERNTLKCIFGRSFDDLQLRNKLSQLCATYLGGIWTTVPSEQIRIATQRGGSNNKILMVELPDEMKFEYNKSLHKVILRIYENLNENNELPEGIITAVLSE
;
A
#
# COMPACT_ATOMS: atom_id res chain seq x y z
N MET A 1 -23.85 -11.06 -6.96
CA MET A 1 -22.68 -11.81 -7.42
C MET A 1 -21.47 -10.90 -7.30
N THR A 2 -20.67 -11.09 -6.26
CA THR A 2 -19.40 -10.37 -6.12
C THR A 2 -18.48 -10.91 -7.21
N ASP A 3 -18.05 -10.08 -8.16
CA ASP A 3 -17.11 -10.49 -9.20
C ASP A 3 -15.80 -10.94 -8.52
N GLU A 4 -15.54 -12.25 -8.51
CA GLU A 4 -14.41 -12.87 -7.82
C GLU A 4 -13.06 -12.31 -8.30
N ARG A 5 -13.02 -11.70 -9.51
CA ARG A 5 -11.83 -11.03 -10.07
C ARG A 5 -11.48 -9.71 -9.38
N ASN A 6 -12.39 -9.17 -8.56
CA ASN A 6 -12.22 -7.90 -7.83
C ASN A 6 -11.90 -8.11 -6.34
N THR A 7 -11.61 -9.34 -5.91
CA THR A 7 -11.09 -9.55 -4.56
C THR A 7 -9.73 -8.88 -4.41
N LEU A 8 -9.41 -8.38 -3.21
CA LEU A 8 -8.12 -7.75 -2.92
C LEU A 8 -6.96 -8.71 -3.24
N LYS A 9 -7.13 -10.01 -2.95
CA LYS A 9 -6.15 -11.05 -3.27
C LYS A 9 -5.86 -11.12 -4.77
N CYS A 10 -6.90 -11.07 -5.61
CA CYS A 10 -6.73 -11.04 -7.06
C CYS A 10 -6.05 -9.75 -7.54
N ILE A 11 -6.45 -8.58 -7.02
CA ILE A 11 -5.87 -7.28 -7.41
C ILE A 11 -4.38 -7.23 -7.06
N PHE A 12 -4.01 -7.59 -5.84
CA PHE A 12 -2.61 -7.60 -5.39
C PHE A 12 -1.77 -8.75 -5.94
N GLY A 13 -2.37 -9.70 -6.65
CA GLY A 13 -1.68 -10.74 -7.41
C GLY A 13 -1.25 -10.32 -8.82
N ARG A 14 -1.67 -9.14 -9.31
CA ARG A 14 -1.40 -8.67 -10.68
C ARG A 14 0.01 -8.07 -10.84
N SER A 15 0.41 -7.88 -12.10
CA SER A 15 1.64 -7.15 -12.46
C SER A 15 1.56 -5.69 -12.01
N PHE A 16 2.72 -5.06 -11.75
CA PHE A 16 2.80 -3.65 -11.38
C PHE A 16 2.38 -2.69 -12.50
N ASP A 17 2.31 -3.14 -13.75
CA ASP A 17 1.78 -2.36 -14.87
C ASP A 17 0.24 -2.43 -14.98
N ASP A 18 -0.40 -3.28 -14.17
CA ASP A 18 -1.85 -3.40 -14.17
C ASP A 18 -2.52 -2.18 -13.53
N LEU A 19 -3.43 -1.56 -14.29
CA LEU A 19 -4.13 -0.35 -13.90
C LEU A 19 -5.02 -0.56 -12.66
N GLN A 20 -5.61 -1.74 -12.47
CA GLN A 20 -6.46 -2.01 -11.30
C GLN A 20 -5.62 -2.05 -10.02
N LEU A 21 -4.45 -2.69 -10.06
CA LEU A 21 -3.50 -2.68 -8.95
C LEU A 21 -3.06 -1.26 -8.61
N ARG A 22 -2.61 -0.50 -9.62
CA ARG A 22 -2.15 0.89 -9.47
C ARG A 22 -3.24 1.79 -8.90
N ASN A 23 -4.45 1.71 -9.44
CA ASN A 23 -5.60 2.48 -8.93
C ASN A 23 -5.91 2.11 -7.49
N LYS A 24 -5.85 0.82 -7.13
CA LYS A 24 -6.11 0.39 -5.76
C LYS A 24 -5.05 0.89 -4.78
N LEU A 25 -3.78 0.82 -5.15
CA LEU A 25 -2.66 1.35 -4.36
C LEU A 25 -2.79 2.87 -4.17
N SER A 26 -3.07 3.59 -5.26
CA SER A 26 -3.30 5.05 -5.23
C SER A 26 -4.48 5.41 -4.32
N GLN A 27 -5.59 4.67 -4.41
CA GLN A 27 -6.77 4.89 -3.56
C GLN A 27 -6.43 4.70 -2.07
N LEU A 28 -5.69 3.64 -1.72
CA LEU A 28 -5.28 3.38 -0.34
C LEU A 28 -4.38 4.51 0.17
N CYS A 29 -3.36 4.90 -0.60
CA CYS A 29 -2.46 5.99 -0.21
C CYS A 29 -3.23 7.30 -0.04
N ALA A 30 -4.10 7.66 -0.97
CA ALA A 30 -4.95 8.86 -0.88
C ALA A 30 -5.84 8.85 0.38
N THR A 31 -6.42 7.69 0.71
CA THR A 31 -7.38 7.55 1.82
C THR A 31 -6.69 7.63 3.19
N TYR A 32 -5.53 6.98 3.36
CA TYR A 32 -4.87 6.86 4.66
C TYR A 32 -3.78 7.91 4.91
N LEU A 33 -3.12 8.40 3.86
CA LEU A 33 -2.02 9.38 3.98
C LEU A 33 -2.48 10.80 3.65
N GLY A 34 -3.52 10.93 2.80
CA GLY A 34 -4.02 12.22 2.35
C GLY A 34 -2.96 13.05 1.62
N GLY A 35 -3.16 14.37 1.63
CA GLY A 35 -2.22 15.34 1.05
C GLY A 35 -1.94 15.04 -0.42
N ILE A 36 -0.66 14.99 -0.79
CA ILE A 36 -0.23 14.81 -2.17
C ILE A 36 -0.66 13.47 -2.79
N TRP A 37 -0.86 12.44 -1.97
CA TRP A 37 -1.31 11.13 -2.45
C TRP A 37 -2.73 11.18 -3.04
N THR A 38 -3.49 12.25 -2.77
CA THR A 38 -4.82 12.48 -3.35
C THR A 38 -4.79 13.07 -4.77
N THR A 39 -3.67 13.66 -5.19
CA THR A 39 -3.56 14.37 -6.47
C THR A 39 -2.65 13.69 -7.48
N VAL A 40 -1.77 12.79 -7.03
CA VAL A 40 -0.83 12.07 -7.89
C VAL A 40 -1.57 11.02 -8.72
N PRO A 41 -1.40 11.00 -10.05
CA PRO A 41 -1.94 9.95 -10.91
C PRO A 41 -1.36 8.57 -10.58
N SER A 42 -2.19 7.53 -10.67
CA SER A 42 -1.79 6.15 -10.34
C SER A 42 -0.76 5.56 -11.31
N GLU A 43 -0.59 6.16 -12.49
CA GLU A 43 0.45 5.81 -13.45
C GLU A 43 1.83 6.35 -13.03
N GLN A 44 1.86 7.41 -12.22
CA GLN A 44 3.10 8.08 -11.80
C GLN A 44 3.69 7.51 -10.51
N ILE A 45 2.89 6.78 -9.72
CA ILE A 45 3.42 6.09 -8.54
C ILE A 45 4.39 4.99 -8.96
N ARG A 46 5.48 4.86 -8.20
CA ARG A 46 6.47 3.80 -8.37
C ARG A 46 6.19 2.69 -7.37
N ILE A 47 6.25 1.45 -7.83
CA ILE A 47 5.93 0.28 -7.03
C ILE A 47 7.11 -0.68 -7.09
N ALA A 48 7.59 -1.11 -5.92
CA ALA A 48 8.66 -2.09 -5.80
C ALA A 48 8.29 -3.16 -4.77
N THR A 49 8.62 -4.41 -5.06
CA THR A 49 8.53 -5.50 -4.07
C THR A 49 9.72 -5.42 -3.13
N GLN A 50 9.47 -5.54 -1.82
CA GLN A 50 10.53 -5.67 -0.82
C GLN A 50 10.59 -7.11 -0.31
N ARG A 51 11.80 -7.55 0.07
CA ARG A 51 11.96 -8.86 0.71
C ARG A 51 11.33 -8.80 2.10
N GLY A 52 10.31 -9.63 2.30
CA GLY A 52 9.58 -9.76 3.56
C GLY A 52 9.78 -11.13 4.22
N GLY A 53 8.98 -11.37 5.26
CA GLY A 53 8.86 -12.70 5.85
C GLY A 53 7.98 -13.61 4.99
N SER A 54 7.96 -14.91 5.28
CA SER A 54 7.16 -15.88 4.54
C SER A 54 5.64 -15.68 4.67
N ASN A 55 5.18 -14.88 5.62
CA ASN A 55 3.77 -14.64 5.93
C ASN A 55 3.22 -13.31 5.38
N ASN A 56 4.05 -12.49 4.74
CA ASN A 56 3.63 -11.21 4.22
C ASN A 56 4.21 -10.90 2.85
N LYS A 57 3.40 -10.19 2.06
CA LYS A 57 3.86 -9.50 0.86
C LYS A 57 4.09 -8.04 1.23
N ILE A 58 5.29 -7.54 0.93
CA ILE A 58 5.68 -6.16 1.20
C ILE A 58 5.85 -5.41 -0.12
N LEU A 59 5.08 -4.34 -0.28
CA LEU A 59 5.15 -3.43 -1.42
C LEU A 59 5.63 -2.07 -0.91
N MET A 60 6.62 -1.50 -1.58
CA MET A 60 7.04 -0.12 -1.40
C MET A 60 6.37 0.71 -2.49
N VAL A 61 5.63 1.73 -2.09
CA VAL A 61 4.98 2.69 -2.99
C VAL A 61 5.63 4.04 -2.80
N GLU A 62 6.08 4.63 -3.90
CA GLU A 62 6.82 5.90 -3.88
C GLU A 62 6.21 6.92 -4.85
N LEU A 63 6.26 8.18 -4.45
CA LEU A 63 5.97 9.31 -5.32
C LEU A 63 7.13 9.54 -6.32
N PRO A 64 6.85 10.12 -7.50
CA PRO A 64 7.90 10.42 -8.48
C PRO A 64 8.88 11.50 -7.96
N ASP A 65 10.18 11.31 -8.23
CA ASP A 65 11.27 12.19 -7.74
C ASP A 65 11.20 13.63 -8.28
N GLU A 66 10.58 13.82 -9.46
CA GLU A 66 10.47 15.11 -10.14
C GLU A 66 9.56 16.09 -9.41
N MET A 67 8.77 15.59 -8.49
CA MET A 67 7.80 16.33 -7.73
C MET A 67 8.53 16.88 -6.49
N LYS A 68 9.24 18.01 -6.67
CA LYS A 68 9.94 18.74 -5.61
C LYS A 68 8.94 19.27 -4.59
N PHE A 69 8.59 18.47 -3.60
CA PHE A 69 7.72 18.92 -2.51
C PHE A 69 8.56 19.58 -1.42
N GLU A 70 8.31 20.87 -1.20
CA GLU A 70 8.99 21.68 -0.19
C GLU A 70 8.65 21.31 1.27
N TYR A 71 7.78 20.32 1.50
CA TYR A 71 7.34 19.95 2.84
C TYR A 71 7.33 18.42 3.01
N ASN A 72 8.17 17.93 3.92
CA ASN A 72 8.28 16.54 4.39
C ASN A 72 8.78 15.48 3.38
N LYS A 73 10.10 15.28 3.36
CA LYS A 73 10.76 14.13 2.70
C LYS A 73 10.23 12.76 3.17
N SER A 74 9.70 12.65 4.38
CA SER A 74 9.21 11.42 5.01
C SER A 74 7.89 10.87 4.44
N LEU A 75 7.14 11.63 3.64
CA LEU A 75 5.86 11.19 3.07
C LEU A 75 5.93 10.73 1.61
N HIS A 76 7.13 10.66 1.02
CA HIS A 76 7.31 10.25 -0.38
C HIS A 76 7.28 8.74 -0.60
N LYS A 77 7.46 7.96 0.46
CA LYS A 77 7.58 6.51 0.39
C LYS A 77 6.77 5.86 1.50
N VAL A 78 5.98 4.86 1.15
CA VAL A 78 5.21 4.09 2.12
C VAL A 78 5.35 2.61 1.87
N ILE A 79 5.19 1.83 2.95
CA ILE A 79 5.21 0.38 2.91
C ILE A 79 3.78 -0.11 3.07
N LEU A 80 3.28 -0.81 2.05
CA LEU A 80 2.07 -1.60 2.15
C LEU A 80 2.44 -3.04 2.48
N ARG A 81 1.92 -3.55 3.59
CA ARG A 81 2.12 -4.93 4.05
C ARG A 81 0.80 -5.68 3.97
N ILE A 82 0.80 -6.77 3.21
CA ILE A 82 -0.36 -7.64 3.03
C ILE A 82 -0.05 -8.96 3.71
N TYR A 83 -0.87 -9.35 4.68
CA TYR A 83 -0.75 -10.63 5.37
C TYR A 83 -1.74 -11.62 4.78
N GLU A 84 -1.28 -12.84 4.49
CA GLU A 84 -2.14 -13.89 3.92
C GLU A 84 -2.86 -14.71 4.98
N ASN A 85 -2.38 -14.69 6.23
CA ASN A 85 -2.82 -15.59 7.30
C ASN A 85 -3.17 -14.86 8.61
N LEU A 86 -3.68 -13.63 8.53
CA LEU A 86 -4.30 -13.00 9.71
C LEU A 86 -5.63 -13.69 9.98
N ASN A 87 -5.82 -14.15 11.21
CA ASN A 87 -7.10 -14.63 11.71
C ASN A 87 -7.68 -13.57 12.67
N GLU A 88 -8.99 -13.59 12.90
CA GLU A 88 -9.68 -12.62 13.78
C GLU A 88 -9.04 -12.52 15.18
N ASN A 89 -8.45 -13.62 15.67
CA ASN A 89 -7.77 -13.69 16.97
C ASN A 89 -6.44 -12.90 17.00
N ASN A 90 -5.82 -12.64 15.86
CA ASN A 90 -4.52 -11.99 15.75
C ASN A 90 -4.60 -10.56 15.19
N GLU A 91 -5.69 -10.18 14.53
CA GLU A 91 -5.87 -8.83 13.96
C GLU A 91 -5.87 -7.72 15.02
N LEU A 92 -6.63 -7.92 16.11
CA LEU A 92 -6.72 -6.96 17.21
C LEU A 92 -5.38 -6.78 17.96
N PRO A 93 -4.70 -7.86 18.39
CA PRO A 93 -3.36 -7.74 18.98
C PRO A 93 -2.34 -7.09 18.05
N GLU A 94 -2.33 -7.44 16.76
CA GLU A 94 -1.34 -6.87 15.83
C GLU A 94 -1.56 -5.38 15.60
N GLY A 95 -2.82 -4.93 15.52
CA GLY A 95 -3.15 -3.51 15.44
C GLY A 95 -2.66 -2.72 16.66
N ILE A 96 -2.85 -3.26 17.87
CA ILE A 96 -2.36 -2.64 19.12
C ILE A 96 -0.83 -2.59 19.14
N ILE A 97 -0.15 -3.71 18.84
CA ILE A 97 1.32 -3.78 18.81
C ILE A 97 1.87 -2.77 17.79
N THR A 98 1.27 -2.68 16.62
CA THR A 98 1.70 -1.75 15.56
C THR A 98 1.57 -0.31 16.02
N ALA A 99 0.47 0.06 16.66
CA ALA A 99 0.29 1.40 17.21
C ALA A 99 1.34 1.70 18.29
N VAL A 100 1.50 0.81 19.28
CA VAL A 100 2.45 0.99 20.39
C VAL A 100 3.90 1.09 19.93
N LEU A 101 4.32 0.32 18.92
CA LEU A 101 5.69 0.39 18.39
C LEU A 101 5.94 1.61 17.50
N SER A 102 4.88 2.30 17.06
CA SER A 102 4.98 3.48 16.20
C SER A 102 4.95 4.80 16.97
N GLU A 103 4.50 4.79 18.22
CA GLU A 103 4.56 5.92 19.18
C GLU A 103 5.97 6.08 19.77
#